data_AF-A0A935A6P2-F1
#
_entry.id   AF-A0A935A6P2-F1
#
_cell.length_a   1.000
_cell.length_b   1.000
_cell.length_c   1.000
_cell.angle_alpha   90.00
_cell.angle_beta   90.00
_cell.angle_gamma   90.00
#
_symmetry.space_group_name_H-M   'P 1'
#
loop_
_entity.id
_entity.type
_entity.pdbx_description
1 polymer ?
#
loop_
_entity_poly.entity_id
_entity_poly.type
_entity_poly.pdbx_seq_one_letter_code
_entity_poly.pdbx_strand_id
1 'polypeptide(L)'
;MIPHPNRSTLPVRAGRTSVIAVYLVIAAEFFQFLFSTPHSELRPLLFGLHVTYLILFTVVMRAQRLHYGLLNLYFAVQSAIVVTLLLSNSELGVATALFVLLAFQASLVFAGSVHWLWVGLFSAFMAAPLIFYFGALDGLARALMPMAGSVVVSAYIIVNREIEEARLKSQAMLNDLETLHSQLQKYASEAEELAIMEERNRLARELHDSVSQTLFSMALNTRSAEIILKRKPSQARPQLENLQRLAQNALAEMRRHITQLHPKSD
;
A
#
# COMPACT_ATOMS: atom_id res chain seq x y z
N MET A 1 1.91 -14.61 -15.22
CA MET A 1 3.05 -14.74 -14.29
C MET A 1 3.41 -13.34 -13.82
N ILE A 2 2.91 -12.94 -12.66
CA ILE A 2 3.24 -11.62 -12.09
C ILE A 2 4.62 -11.77 -11.44
N PRO A 3 5.63 -10.97 -11.83
CA PRO A 3 6.94 -11.07 -11.23
C PRO A 3 6.83 -10.71 -9.75
N HIS A 4 7.24 -11.62 -8.87
CA HIS A 4 7.46 -11.31 -7.47
C HIS A 4 8.45 -10.14 -7.40
N PRO A 5 8.11 -9.00 -6.78
CA PRO A 5 9.10 -7.98 -6.54
C PRO A 5 10.15 -8.60 -5.62
N ASN A 6 11.38 -8.62 -6.13
CA ASN A 6 12.59 -8.88 -5.37
C ASN A 6 12.46 -8.20 -4.00
N ARG A 7 12.63 -8.95 -2.90
CA ARG A 7 12.55 -8.43 -1.53
C ARG A 7 13.58 -7.32 -1.38
N SER A 8 13.20 -6.10 -1.72
CA SER A 8 13.97 -4.90 -1.44
C SER A 8 13.85 -4.68 0.05
N THR A 9 14.74 -5.32 0.80
CA THR A 9 14.96 -5.05 2.22
C THR A 9 15.55 -3.65 2.35
N LEU A 10 14.75 -2.63 2.05
CA LEU A 10 15.14 -1.25 2.25
C LEU A 10 15.38 -1.09 3.75
N PRO A 11 16.57 -0.60 4.16
CA PRO A 11 16.87 -0.44 5.58
C PRO A 11 15.84 0.52 6.18
N VAL A 12 15.08 0.02 7.16
CA VAL A 12 14.14 0.86 7.88
C VAL A 12 14.92 1.82 8.75
N ARG A 13 14.69 3.12 8.50
CA ARG A 13 15.28 4.17 9.32
C ARG A 13 14.57 4.19 10.67
N ALA A 14 15.36 4.27 11.74
CA ALA A 14 14.79 4.49 13.06
C ALA A 14 14.05 5.83 13.09
N GLY A 15 12.87 5.84 13.71
CA GLY A 15 12.14 7.07 13.97
C GLY A 15 12.92 8.00 14.90
N ARG A 16 12.63 9.31 14.86
CA ARG A 16 13.31 10.32 15.69
C ARG A 16 13.33 9.96 17.17
N THR A 17 12.23 9.40 17.67
CA THR A 17 12.08 8.95 19.07
C THR A 17 13.01 7.76 19.39
N SER A 18 13.07 6.75 18.53
CA SER A 18 13.97 5.61 18.69
C SER A 18 15.44 6.04 18.68
N VAL A 19 15.81 6.98 17.80
CA VAL A 19 17.17 7.53 17.75
C VAL A 19 17.52 8.23 19.06
N ILE A 20 16.64 9.09 19.57
CA ILE A 20 16.84 9.77 20.85
C ILE A 20 16.99 8.76 21.99
N ALA A 21 16.09 7.77 22.07
CA ALA A 21 16.12 6.74 23.10
C ALA A 21 17.44 5.95 23.11
N VAL A 22 17.93 5.55 21.94
CA VAL A 22 19.20 4.80 21.82
C VAL A 22 20.39 5.64 22.29
N TYR A 23 20.48 6.92 21.88
CA TYR A 23 21.57 7.77 22.36
C TYR A 23 21.45 8.13 23.84
N LEU A 24 20.24 8.19 24.40
CA LEU A 24 20.04 8.32 25.84
C LEU A 24 20.57 7.11 26.60
N VAL A 25 20.36 5.89 26.09
CA VAL A 25 20.95 4.68 26.68
C VAL A 25 22.48 4.74 26.62
N ILE A 26 23.07 5.08 25.46
CA ILE A 26 24.54 5.21 25.35
C ILE A 26 25.08 6.31 26.28
N ALA A 27 24.36 7.43 26.43
CA ALA A 27 24.75 8.50 27.34
C ALA A 27 24.67 8.07 28.81
N ALA A 28 23.64 7.32 29.20
CA ALA A 28 23.50 6.77 30.55
C ALA A 28 24.62 5.77 30.86
N GLU A 29 24.93 4.86 29.94
CA GLU A 29 26.06 3.93 30.02
C GLU A 29 27.39 4.66 30.22
N PHE A 30 27.62 5.70 29.43
CA PHE A 30 28.83 6.50 29.50
C PHE A 30 28.93 7.30 30.80
N PHE A 31 27.81 7.86 31.27
CA PHE A 31 27.72 8.53 32.55
C PHE A 31 28.04 7.56 33.69
N GLN A 32 27.43 6.38 33.71
CA GLN A 32 27.72 5.37 34.73
C GLN A 32 29.19 4.95 34.72
N PHE A 33 29.79 4.75 33.54
CA PHE A 33 31.22 4.47 33.42
C PHE A 33 32.10 5.57 34.06
N LEU A 34 31.75 6.85 33.87
CA LEU A 34 32.52 7.97 34.41
C LEU A 34 32.49 8.06 35.94
N PHE A 35 31.38 7.66 36.58
CA PHE A 35 31.18 7.82 38.02
C PHE A 35 31.41 6.54 38.83
N SER A 36 31.16 5.36 38.26
CA SER A 36 31.25 4.07 38.97
C SER A 36 32.62 3.39 38.86
N THR A 37 33.42 3.71 37.84
CA THR A 37 34.68 2.99 37.60
C THR A 37 35.82 3.53 38.48
N PRO A 38 36.46 2.70 39.33
CA PRO A 38 37.61 3.11 40.12
C PRO A 38 38.74 3.66 39.23
N HIS A 39 39.56 4.56 39.78
CA HIS A 39 40.75 5.06 39.08
C HIS A 39 41.76 3.92 38.87
N SER A 40 41.75 3.33 37.67
CA SER A 40 42.71 2.33 37.21
C SER A 40 43.57 2.87 36.07
N GLU A 41 44.76 2.31 35.88
CA GLU A 41 45.65 2.68 34.76
C GLU A 41 45.01 2.42 33.38
N LEU A 42 44.03 1.52 33.31
CA LEU A 42 43.30 1.15 32.09
C LEU A 42 42.11 2.07 31.78
N ARG A 43 41.71 2.96 32.71
CA ARG A 43 40.58 3.87 32.52
C ARG A 43 40.62 4.70 31.22
N PRO A 44 41.74 5.31 30.78
CA PRO A 44 41.77 6.04 29.51
C PRO A 44 41.55 5.14 28.29
N LEU A 45 42.03 3.90 28.33
CA LEU A 45 41.81 2.91 27.27
C LEU A 45 40.32 2.53 27.18
N LEU A 46 39.69 2.25 28.32
CA LEU A 46 38.26 1.91 28.41
C LEU A 46 37.36 3.07 27.95
N PHE A 47 37.74 4.30 28.30
CA PHE A 47 37.09 5.50 27.76
C PHE A 47 37.19 5.57 26.24
N GLY A 48 38.38 5.30 25.69
CA GLY A 48 38.59 5.22 24.23
C GLY A 48 37.72 4.17 23.56
N LEU A 49 37.50 3.01 24.19
CA LEU A 49 36.61 1.97 23.69
C LEU A 49 35.13 2.43 23.67
N HIS A 50 34.64 3.09 24.72
CA HIS A 50 33.28 3.66 24.72
C HIS A 50 33.09 4.73 23.63
N VAL A 51 34.07 5.62 23.45
CA VAL A 51 34.04 6.63 22.39
C VAL A 51 34.06 5.97 21.01
N THR A 52 34.91 4.96 20.82
CA THR A 52 34.98 4.19 19.57
C THR A 52 33.65 3.50 19.27
N TYR A 53 33.04 2.86 20.28
CA TYR A 53 31.71 2.26 20.17
C TYR A 53 30.68 3.29 19.70
N LEU A 54 30.61 4.46 20.35
CA LEU A 54 29.67 5.53 20.01
C LEU A 54 29.87 6.05 18.58
N ILE A 55 31.12 6.29 18.17
CA ILE A 55 31.43 6.78 16.81
C ILE A 55 30.99 5.75 15.77
N LEU A 56 31.43 4.50 15.93
CA LEU A 56 31.08 3.40 15.02
C LEU A 56 29.56 3.18 14.96
N PHE A 57 28.89 3.22 16.12
CA PHE A 57 27.43 3.10 16.22
C PHE A 57 26.73 4.21 15.44
N THR A 58 27.19 5.46 15.61
CA THR A 58 26.65 6.63 14.92
C THR A 58 26.83 6.55 13.41
N VAL A 59 27.98 6.07 12.94
CA VAL A 59 28.29 5.91 11.52
C VAL A 59 27.30 4.96 10.86
N VAL A 60 27.11 3.75 11.39
CA VAL A 60 26.18 2.77 10.81
C VAL A 60 24.72 3.22 10.96
N MET A 61 24.39 3.94 12.03
CA MET A 61 23.04 4.50 12.21
C MET A 61 22.70 5.55 11.14
N ARG A 62 23.68 6.33 10.66
CA ARG A 62 23.47 7.29 9.56
C ARG A 62 23.64 6.65 8.17
N ALA A 63 24.57 5.72 8.03
CA ALA A 63 24.96 5.10 6.76
C ALA A 63 24.56 3.61 6.70
N GLN A 64 23.26 3.32 6.81
CA GLN A 64 22.71 1.95 6.83
C GLN A 64 22.86 1.18 5.48
N ARG A 65 23.49 1.77 4.46
CA ARG A 65 23.63 1.20 3.10
C ARG A 65 25.02 0.63 2.81
N LEU A 66 25.76 0.25 3.85
CA LEU A 66 27.06 -0.40 3.68
C LEU A 66 26.91 -1.80 3.08
N HIS A 67 27.97 -2.28 2.43
CA HIS A 67 28.01 -3.63 1.88
C HIS A 67 27.93 -4.69 3.01
N TYR A 68 27.27 -5.83 2.76
CA TYR A 68 27.03 -6.87 3.78
C TYR A 68 28.30 -7.34 4.51
N GLY A 69 29.42 -7.49 3.79
CA GLY A 69 30.71 -7.87 4.40
C GLY A 69 31.25 -6.85 5.41
N LEU A 70 31.15 -5.55 5.09
CA LEU A 70 31.57 -4.47 5.98
C LEU A 70 30.69 -4.40 7.23
N LEU A 71 29.39 -4.68 7.08
CA LEU A 71 28.45 -4.73 8.20
C LEU A 71 28.76 -5.89 9.14
N ASN A 72 29.06 -7.08 8.60
CA ASN A 72 29.48 -8.22 9.42
C ASN A 72 30.78 -7.93 10.18
N LEU A 73 31.77 -7.32 9.51
CA LEU A 73 33.00 -6.88 10.15
C LEU A 73 32.73 -5.84 11.25
N TYR A 74 31.87 -4.87 10.98
CA TYR A 74 31.44 -3.88 11.95
C TYR A 74 30.84 -4.51 13.21
N PHE A 75 29.89 -5.44 13.07
CA PHE A 75 29.27 -6.11 14.22
C PHE A 75 30.26 -7.00 14.97
N ALA A 76 31.21 -7.63 14.29
CA ALA A 76 32.30 -8.37 14.92
C ALA A 76 33.19 -7.44 15.76
N VAL A 77 33.61 -6.30 15.21
CA VAL A 77 34.44 -5.31 15.91
C VAL A 77 33.70 -4.70 17.11
N GLN A 78 32.44 -4.29 16.94
CA GLN A 78 31.63 -3.77 18.05
C GLN A 78 31.42 -4.82 19.14
N SER A 79 31.19 -6.07 18.77
CA SER A 79 31.06 -7.16 19.75
C SER A 79 32.37 -7.36 20.52
N ALA A 80 33.51 -7.32 19.84
CA ALA A 80 34.82 -7.41 20.50
C ALA A 80 35.03 -6.26 21.48
N ILE A 81 34.68 -5.02 21.10
CA ILE A 81 34.73 -3.86 21.99
C ILE A 81 33.86 -4.09 23.24
N VAL A 82 32.61 -4.50 23.08
CA VAL A 82 31.69 -4.74 24.20
C VAL A 82 32.16 -5.90 25.09
N VAL A 83 32.70 -6.98 24.50
CA VAL A 83 33.31 -8.08 25.26
C VAL A 83 34.52 -7.61 26.06
N THR A 84 35.41 -6.80 25.46
CA THR A 84 36.54 -6.23 26.19
C THR A 84 36.08 -5.33 27.33
N LEU A 85 35.03 -4.52 27.13
CA LEU A 85 34.44 -3.71 28.19
C LEU A 85 33.86 -4.57 29.32
N LEU A 86 33.15 -5.65 29.00
CA LEU A 86 32.64 -6.61 29.99
C LEU A 86 33.77 -7.27 30.78
N LEU A 87 34.82 -7.76 30.10
CA LEU A 87 35.95 -8.42 30.75
C LEU A 87 36.80 -7.46 31.62
N SER A 88 36.72 -6.15 31.39
CA SER A 88 37.56 -5.17 32.06
C SER A 88 36.90 -4.46 33.25
N ASN A 89 35.58 -4.57 33.41
CA ASN A 89 34.82 -3.75 34.36
C ASN A 89 34.17 -4.60 35.47
N SER A 90 34.15 -4.08 36.70
CA SER A 90 33.47 -4.71 37.84
C SER A 90 31.95 -4.50 37.83
N GLU A 91 31.43 -3.53 37.07
CA GLU A 91 29.98 -3.30 36.87
C GLU A 91 29.47 -3.94 35.56
N LEU A 92 29.69 -5.26 35.42
CA LEU A 92 29.33 -6.08 34.27
C LEU A 92 27.85 -5.98 33.81
N GLY A 93 26.92 -5.53 34.66
CA GLY A 93 25.50 -5.45 34.32
C GLY A 93 25.15 -4.39 33.28
N VAL A 94 25.91 -3.28 33.25
CA VAL A 94 25.59 -2.06 32.50
C VAL A 94 25.95 -2.25 31.03
N ALA A 95 27.19 -2.69 30.78
CA ALA A 95 27.70 -2.95 29.43
C ALA A 95 26.87 -3.99 28.62
N THR A 96 26.05 -4.83 29.28
CA THR A 96 25.12 -5.74 28.57
C THR A 96 24.06 -4.99 27.76
N ALA A 97 23.70 -3.76 28.15
CA ALA A 97 22.76 -2.92 27.41
C ALA A 97 23.29 -2.54 26.02
N LEU A 98 24.62 -2.45 25.84
CA LEU A 98 25.23 -2.17 24.53
C LEU A 98 24.93 -3.28 23.52
N PHE A 99 24.85 -4.55 23.95
CA PHE A 99 24.43 -5.64 23.07
C PHE A 99 22.95 -5.53 22.67
N VAL A 100 22.08 -5.03 23.54
CA VAL A 100 20.68 -4.75 23.18
C VAL A 100 20.62 -3.68 22.09
N LEU A 101 21.49 -2.66 22.17
CA LEU A 101 21.61 -1.64 21.13
C LEU A 101 22.21 -2.19 19.82
N LEU A 102 23.14 -3.15 19.88
CA LEU A 102 23.63 -3.84 18.69
C LEU A 102 22.54 -4.73 18.07
N ALA A 103 21.69 -5.40 18.87
CA ALA A 103 20.54 -6.14 18.38
C ALA A 103 19.51 -5.22 17.71
N PHE A 104 19.24 -4.06 18.31
CA PHE A 104 18.44 -2.98 17.70
C PHE A 104 19.01 -2.62 16.32
N GLN A 105 20.30 -2.30 16.24
CA GLN A 105 20.92 -1.87 14.99
C GLN A 105 21.01 -2.99 13.95
N ALA A 106 21.26 -4.24 14.37
CA ALA A 106 21.23 -5.41 13.49
C ALA A 106 19.83 -5.62 12.90
N SER A 107 18.78 -5.35 13.68
CA SER A 107 17.39 -5.36 13.19
C SER A 107 17.14 -4.28 12.16
N LEU A 108 17.86 -3.16 12.19
CA LEU A 108 17.71 -2.10 11.19
C LEU A 108 18.40 -2.42 9.86
N VAL A 109 19.46 -3.22 9.88
CA VAL A 109 20.33 -3.41 8.71
C VAL A 109 20.17 -4.79 8.08
N PHE A 110 19.97 -5.83 8.89
CA PHE A 110 19.80 -7.20 8.41
C PHE A 110 18.32 -7.61 8.40
N ALA A 111 18.03 -8.62 7.60
CA ALA A 111 16.76 -9.32 7.54
C ALA A 111 17.00 -10.83 7.41
N GLY A 112 16.01 -11.65 7.76
CA GLY A 112 16.07 -13.10 7.63
C GLY A 112 17.09 -13.76 8.57
N SER A 113 17.71 -14.86 8.11
CA SER A 113 18.54 -15.73 8.96
C SER A 113 19.82 -15.05 9.49
N VAL A 114 20.40 -14.12 8.72
CA VAL A 114 21.64 -13.41 9.13
C VAL A 114 21.39 -12.54 10.37
N HIS A 115 20.21 -11.92 10.46
CA HIS A 115 19.82 -11.14 11.64
C HIS A 115 19.79 -12.02 12.90
N TRP A 116 19.09 -13.17 12.84
CA TRP A 116 18.98 -14.09 13.97
C TRP A 116 20.31 -14.74 14.36
N LEU A 117 21.19 -14.98 13.39
CA LEU A 117 22.55 -15.41 13.65
C LEU A 117 23.29 -14.38 14.53
N TRP A 118 23.22 -13.10 14.19
CA TRP A 118 23.84 -12.05 14.99
C TRP A 118 23.21 -11.87 16.37
N VAL A 119 21.88 -11.93 16.50
CA VAL A 119 21.20 -11.88 17.81
C VAL A 119 21.64 -13.05 18.71
N GLY A 120 21.79 -14.25 18.14
CA GLY A 120 22.34 -15.41 18.83
C GLY A 120 23.80 -15.23 19.25
N LEU A 121 24.64 -14.69 18.36
CA LEU A 121 26.04 -14.37 18.67
C LEU A 121 26.17 -13.32 19.78
N PHE A 122 25.38 -12.24 19.76
CA PHE A 122 25.38 -11.24 20.82
C PHE A 122 25.00 -11.85 22.16
N SER A 123 24.02 -12.75 22.16
CA SER A 123 23.60 -13.48 23.37
C SER A 123 24.75 -14.36 23.91
N ALA A 124 25.47 -15.07 23.05
CA ALA A 124 26.63 -15.86 23.44
C ALA A 124 27.81 -15.01 23.95
N PHE A 125 28.14 -13.92 23.24
CA PHE A 125 29.23 -13.00 23.62
C PHE A 125 28.92 -12.22 24.90
N MET A 126 27.66 -11.99 25.20
CA MET A 126 27.21 -11.43 26.47
C MET A 126 27.31 -12.44 27.61
N ALA A 127 26.85 -13.67 27.41
CA ALA A 127 26.83 -14.69 28.46
C ALA A 127 28.22 -15.20 28.84
N ALA A 128 29.13 -15.38 27.88
CA ALA A 128 30.42 -16.00 28.15
C ALA A 128 31.26 -15.25 29.22
N PRO A 129 31.43 -13.92 29.17
CA PRO A 129 32.07 -13.15 30.25
C PRO A 129 31.33 -13.25 31.58
N LEU A 130 29.99 -13.18 31.56
CA LEU A 130 29.19 -13.25 32.79
C LEU A 130 29.31 -14.61 33.48
N ILE A 131 29.31 -15.69 32.72
CA ILE A 131 29.53 -17.05 33.22
C ILE A 131 30.94 -17.20 33.78
N PHE A 132 31.94 -16.59 33.13
CA PHE A 132 33.32 -16.64 33.60
C PHE A 132 33.50 -15.95 34.96
N TYR A 133 32.88 -14.78 35.18
CA TYR A 133 33.03 -14.03 36.44
C TYR A 133 32.08 -14.46 37.56
N PHE A 134 30.83 -14.81 37.25
CA PHE A 134 29.79 -15.09 38.24
C PHE A 134 29.44 -16.58 38.37
N GLY A 135 30.06 -17.44 37.54
CA GLY A 135 29.70 -18.85 37.43
C GLY A 135 28.49 -19.09 36.52
N ALA A 136 28.25 -20.36 36.19
CA ALA A 136 27.26 -20.72 35.16
C ALA A 136 25.84 -20.23 35.45
N LEU A 137 25.32 -20.47 36.66
CA LEU A 137 23.94 -20.14 37.00
C LEU A 137 23.73 -18.62 37.15
N ASP A 138 24.55 -17.92 37.94
CA ASP A 138 24.38 -16.48 38.17
C ASP A 138 24.74 -15.67 36.91
N GLY A 139 25.76 -16.10 36.16
CA GLY A 139 26.11 -15.49 34.88
C GLY A 139 24.99 -15.59 33.84
N LEU A 140 24.36 -16.77 33.71
CA LEU A 140 23.19 -16.94 32.85
C LEU A 140 21.98 -16.13 33.33
N ALA A 141 21.72 -16.12 34.64
CA ALA A 141 20.62 -15.35 35.22
C ALA A 141 20.75 -13.85 34.91
N ARG A 142 21.96 -13.29 35.02
CA ARG A 142 22.25 -11.89 34.67
C ARG A 142 22.18 -11.61 33.16
N ALA A 143 22.53 -12.59 32.32
CA ALA A 143 22.44 -12.47 30.87
C ALA A 143 20.99 -12.55 30.35
N LEU A 144 20.11 -13.23 31.09
CA LEU A 144 18.77 -13.56 30.61
C LEU A 144 17.92 -12.33 30.26
N MET A 145 17.92 -11.31 31.13
CA MET A 145 17.14 -10.10 30.92
C MET A 145 17.60 -9.29 29.69
N PRO A 146 18.90 -8.97 29.51
CA PRO A 146 19.37 -8.31 28.29
C PRO A 146 19.28 -9.18 27.03
N MET A 147 19.39 -10.52 27.11
CA MET A 147 19.06 -11.40 25.98
C MET A 147 17.60 -11.28 25.58
N ALA A 148 16.68 -11.34 26.54
CA ALA A 148 15.26 -11.15 26.29
C ALA A 148 15.00 -9.76 25.68
N GLY A 149 15.65 -8.71 26.19
CA GLY A 149 15.59 -7.36 25.62
C GLY A 149 16.03 -7.33 24.15
N SER A 150 17.12 -8.02 23.81
CA SER A 150 17.61 -8.12 22.43
C SER A 150 16.59 -8.79 21.50
N VAL A 151 15.94 -9.85 21.96
CA VAL A 151 14.88 -10.55 21.20
C VAL A 151 13.63 -9.69 21.08
N VAL A 152 13.17 -9.06 22.17
CA VAL A 152 11.97 -8.21 22.18
C VAL A 152 12.13 -7.01 21.27
N VAL A 153 13.26 -6.32 21.33
CA VAL A 153 13.55 -5.18 20.44
C VAL A 153 13.61 -5.64 18.99
N SER A 154 14.23 -6.78 18.71
CA SER A 154 14.28 -7.35 17.37
C SER A 154 12.89 -7.69 16.84
N ALA A 155 12.08 -8.37 17.64
CA ALA A 155 10.70 -8.73 17.31
C ALA A 155 9.85 -7.47 17.05
N TYR A 156 9.95 -6.45 17.91
CA TYR A 156 9.23 -5.19 17.75
C TYR A 156 9.58 -4.49 16.43
N ILE A 157 10.87 -4.44 16.06
CA ILE A 157 11.30 -3.82 14.81
C ILE A 157 10.83 -4.63 13.60
N ILE A 158 10.93 -5.96 13.64
CA ILE A 158 10.48 -6.83 12.56
C ILE A 158 8.96 -6.69 12.35
N VAL A 159 8.17 -6.74 13.42
CA VAL A 159 6.71 -6.57 13.36
C VAL A 159 6.35 -5.19 12.82
N ASN A 160 7.00 -4.11 13.30
CA ASN A 160 6.74 -2.77 12.77
C ASN A 160 7.07 -2.64 11.28
N ARG A 161 8.08 -3.35 10.79
CA ARG A 161 8.39 -3.40 9.35
C ARG A 161 7.28 -4.06 8.56
N GLU A 162 6.82 -5.21 9.02
CA GLU A 162 5.72 -5.95 8.40
C GLU A 162 4.44 -5.12 8.38
N ILE A 163 4.15 -4.39 9.45
CA ILE A 163 3.00 -3.47 9.54
C ILE A 163 3.12 -2.35 8.53
N GLU A 164 4.28 -1.68 8.43
CA GLU A 164 4.46 -0.60 7.46
C GLU A 164 4.41 -1.09 6.01
N GLU A 165 5.01 -2.25 5.71
CA GLU A 165 4.91 -2.88 4.39
C GLU A 165 3.46 -3.23 4.03
N ALA A 166 2.72 -3.81 4.98
CA ALA A 166 1.30 -4.12 4.81
C ALA A 166 0.47 -2.85 4.60
N ARG A 167 0.77 -1.77 5.34
CA ARG A 167 0.10 -0.48 5.21
C ARG A 167 0.33 0.15 3.85
N LEU A 168 1.58 0.18 3.38
CA LEU A 168 1.93 0.70 2.05
C LEU A 168 1.24 -0.08 0.94
N LYS A 169 1.21 -1.42 1.05
CA LYS A 169 0.51 -2.27 0.09
C LYS A 169 -1.00 -2.05 0.11
N SER A 170 -1.60 -1.90 1.28
CA SER A 170 -3.02 -1.61 1.44
C SER A 170 -3.38 -0.27 0.80
N GLN A 171 -2.58 0.77 1.04
CA GLN A 171 -2.80 2.09 0.44
C GLN A 171 -2.70 2.06 -1.09
N ALA A 172 -1.71 1.35 -1.62
CA ALA A 172 -1.59 1.17 -3.07
C ALA A 172 -2.83 0.49 -3.67
N MET A 173 -3.32 -0.56 -3.01
CA MET A 173 -4.51 -1.29 -3.45
C MET A 173 -5.80 -0.46 -3.39
N LEU A 174 -5.93 0.43 -2.39
CA LEU A 174 -7.05 1.38 -2.32
C LEU A 174 -7.02 2.39 -3.48
N ASN A 175 -5.84 2.95 -3.78
CA ASN A 175 -5.69 3.89 -4.90
C ASN A 175 -6.01 3.21 -6.25
N ASP A 176 -5.60 1.96 -6.42
CA ASP A 176 -5.93 1.17 -7.62
C ASP A 176 -7.45 0.92 -7.72
N LEU A 177 -8.11 0.62 -6.59
CA LEU A 177 -9.56 0.41 -6.54
C LEU A 177 -10.34 1.68 -6.89
N GLU A 178 -9.93 2.84 -6.38
CA GLU A 178 -10.52 4.14 -6.72
C GLU A 178 -10.38 4.44 -8.22
N THR A 179 -9.19 4.16 -8.78
CA THR A 179 -8.94 4.35 -10.21
C THR A 179 -9.85 3.47 -11.06
N LEU A 180 -9.97 2.18 -10.70
CA LEU A 180 -10.81 1.23 -11.42
C LEU A 180 -12.30 1.57 -11.29
N HIS A 181 -12.72 2.03 -10.12
CA HIS A 181 -14.10 2.49 -9.89
C HIS A 181 -14.45 3.68 -10.79
N SER A 182 -13.56 4.68 -10.89
CA SER A 182 -13.75 5.83 -11.77
C SER A 182 -13.83 5.41 -13.25
N GLN A 183 -12.99 4.47 -13.68
CA GLN A 183 -13.04 3.92 -15.05
C GLN A 183 -14.36 3.19 -15.33
N LEU A 184 -14.82 2.35 -14.39
CA LEU A 184 -16.10 1.65 -14.53
C LEU A 184 -17.28 2.62 -14.62
N GLN A 185 -17.29 3.67 -13.78
CA GLN A 185 -18.32 4.71 -13.86
C GLN A 185 -18.31 5.41 -15.22
N LYS A 186 -17.13 5.74 -15.75
CA LYS A 186 -17.00 6.34 -17.08
C LYS A 186 -17.54 5.42 -18.18
N TYR A 187 -17.14 4.15 -18.19
CA TYR A 187 -17.63 3.20 -19.20
C TYR A 187 -19.13 2.93 -19.07
N ALA A 188 -19.67 2.89 -17.84
CA ALA A 188 -21.10 2.75 -17.63
C ALA A 188 -21.86 3.94 -18.23
N SER A 189 -21.37 5.17 -18.01
CA SER A 189 -21.96 6.39 -18.60
C SER A 189 -21.88 6.40 -20.13
N GLU A 190 -20.73 6.00 -20.71
CA GLU A 190 -20.57 5.92 -22.17
C GLU A 190 -21.49 4.84 -22.79
N ALA A 191 -21.64 3.70 -22.11
CA ALA A 191 -22.54 2.63 -22.54
C ALA A 191 -24.02 3.06 -22.45
N GLU A 192 -24.41 3.80 -21.41
CA GLU A 192 -25.74 4.37 -21.28
C GLU A 192 -26.05 5.35 -22.42
N GLU A 193 -25.12 6.28 -22.72
CA GLU A 193 -25.29 7.22 -23.82
C GLU A 193 -25.41 6.51 -25.18
N LEU A 194 -24.60 5.47 -25.42
CA LEU A 194 -24.68 4.66 -26.63
C LEU A 194 -26.03 3.93 -26.74
N ALA A 195 -26.49 3.32 -25.65
CA ALA A 195 -27.78 2.63 -25.61
C ALA A 195 -28.95 3.59 -25.89
N ILE A 196 -28.91 4.80 -25.33
CA ILE A 196 -29.89 5.87 -25.62
C ILE A 196 -29.89 6.24 -27.11
N MET A 197 -28.71 6.38 -27.72
CA MET A 197 -28.57 6.72 -29.15
C MET A 197 -29.03 5.59 -30.08
N GLU A 198 -28.70 4.34 -29.74
CA GLU A 198 -29.17 3.16 -30.48
C GLU A 198 -30.69 3.04 -30.46
N GLU A 199 -31.29 3.24 -29.28
CA GLU A 199 -32.74 3.20 -29.10
C GLU A 199 -33.43 4.33 -29.86
N ARG A 200 -32.88 5.55 -29.81
CA ARG A 200 -33.38 6.68 -30.61
C ARG A 200 -33.34 6.39 -32.11
N ASN A 201 -32.26 5.79 -32.60
CA ASN A 201 -32.14 5.41 -34.01
C ASN A 201 -33.12 4.29 -34.40
N ARG A 202 -33.34 3.31 -33.52
CA ARG A 202 -34.34 2.26 -33.72
C ARG A 202 -35.73 2.87 -33.85
N LEU A 203 -36.11 3.74 -32.91
CA LEU A 203 -37.40 4.43 -32.92
C LEU A 203 -37.59 5.32 -34.15
N ALA A 204 -36.55 6.04 -34.59
CA ALA A 204 -36.60 6.84 -35.81
C ALA A 204 -36.88 6.00 -37.07
N ARG A 205 -36.28 4.80 -37.18
CA ARG A 205 -36.55 3.87 -38.29
C ARG A 205 -37.97 3.32 -38.22
N GLU A 206 -38.41 2.85 -37.07
CA GLU A 206 -39.78 2.34 -36.88
C GLU A 206 -40.85 3.38 -37.21
N LEU A 207 -40.62 4.64 -36.81
CA LEU A 207 -41.48 5.75 -37.23
C LEU A 207 -41.45 5.99 -38.73
N HIS A 208 -40.27 6.08 -39.34
CA HIS A 208 -40.12 6.32 -40.77
C HIS A 208 -40.86 5.26 -41.60
N ASP A 209 -40.74 3.99 -41.22
CA ASP A 209 -41.38 2.87 -41.92
C ASP A 209 -42.90 2.94 -41.78
N SER A 210 -43.42 3.20 -40.57
CA SER A 210 -44.85 3.39 -40.31
C SER A 210 -45.43 4.57 -41.11
N VAL A 211 -44.72 5.69 -41.16
CA VAL A 211 -45.11 6.88 -41.95
C VAL A 211 -45.12 6.58 -43.43
N SER A 212 -44.06 5.95 -43.94
CA SER A 212 -43.92 5.60 -45.36
C SER A 212 -45.04 4.66 -45.81
N GLN A 213 -45.35 3.64 -45.00
CA GLN A 213 -46.46 2.71 -45.27
C GLN A 213 -47.82 3.41 -45.29
N THR A 214 -48.02 4.34 -44.36
CA THR A 214 -49.26 5.13 -44.25
C THR A 214 -49.44 6.08 -45.43
N LEU A 215 -48.38 6.80 -45.83
CA LEU A 215 -48.38 7.67 -47.01
C LEU A 215 -48.58 6.89 -48.31
N PHE A 216 -47.95 5.72 -48.46
CA PHE A 216 -48.15 4.85 -49.61
C PHE A 216 -49.61 4.38 -49.72
N SER A 217 -50.20 3.98 -48.60
CA SER A 217 -51.62 3.58 -48.53
C SER A 217 -52.56 4.73 -48.89
N MET A 218 -52.25 5.96 -48.46
CA MET A 218 -53.01 7.15 -48.88
C MET A 218 -52.87 7.43 -50.37
N ALA A 219 -51.67 7.36 -50.92
CA ALA A 219 -51.44 7.58 -52.36
C ALA A 219 -52.25 6.58 -53.22
N LEU A 220 -52.25 5.30 -52.84
CA LEU A 220 -53.07 4.26 -53.48
C LEU A 220 -54.57 4.55 -53.37
N ASN A 221 -55.06 4.91 -52.19
CA ASN A 221 -56.47 5.25 -51.99
C ASN A 221 -56.89 6.48 -52.81
N THR A 222 -56.02 7.50 -52.91
CA THR A 222 -56.29 8.70 -53.70
C THR A 222 -56.41 8.36 -55.17
N ARG A 223 -55.53 7.50 -55.68
CA ARG A 223 -55.59 7.03 -57.06
C ARG A 223 -56.84 6.22 -57.35
N SER A 224 -57.28 5.37 -56.42
CA SER A 224 -58.57 4.67 -56.52
C SER A 224 -59.76 5.64 -56.52
N ALA A 225 -59.75 6.65 -55.66
CA ALA A 225 -60.80 7.67 -55.62
C ALA A 225 -60.88 8.45 -56.95
N GLU A 226 -59.74 8.78 -57.57
CA GLU A 226 -59.70 9.44 -58.88
C GLU A 226 -60.30 8.57 -60.01
N ILE A 227 -60.02 7.27 -60.00
CA ILE A 227 -60.60 6.30 -60.96
C ILE A 227 -62.11 6.21 -60.78
N ILE A 228 -62.60 6.17 -59.52
CA ILE A 228 -64.04 6.13 -59.22
C ILE A 228 -64.72 7.44 -59.61
N LEU A 229 -64.10 8.59 -59.36
CA LEU A 229 -64.63 9.89 -59.76
C LEU A 229 -64.87 9.97 -61.27
N LYS A 230 -63.96 9.41 -62.09
CA LYS A 230 -64.09 9.34 -63.55
C LYS A 230 -65.16 8.36 -64.04
N ARG A 231 -65.38 7.23 -63.32
CA ARG A 231 -66.31 6.16 -63.76
C ARG A 231 -67.70 6.23 -63.14
N LYS A 232 -67.81 6.63 -61.87
CA LYS A 232 -69.02 6.64 -61.03
C LYS A 232 -68.99 7.84 -60.06
N PRO A 233 -69.31 9.06 -60.54
CA PRO A 233 -69.17 10.30 -59.76
C PRO A 233 -69.98 10.30 -58.46
N SER A 234 -71.17 9.66 -58.47
CA SER A 234 -72.06 9.57 -57.31
C SER A 234 -71.46 8.77 -56.14
N GLN A 235 -70.48 7.89 -56.39
CA GLN A 235 -69.82 7.10 -55.35
C GLN A 235 -68.55 7.78 -54.80
N ALA A 236 -67.96 8.73 -55.53
CA ALA A 236 -66.65 9.29 -55.17
C ALA A 236 -66.63 10.08 -53.86
N ARG A 237 -67.74 10.73 -53.48
CA ARG A 237 -67.84 11.56 -52.27
C ARG A 237 -67.60 10.76 -50.98
N PRO A 238 -68.28 9.62 -50.71
CA PRO A 238 -67.99 8.80 -49.54
C PRO A 238 -66.59 8.17 -49.54
N GLN A 239 -65.98 7.90 -50.71
CA GLN A 239 -64.57 7.48 -50.74
C GLN A 239 -63.61 8.59 -50.31
N LEU A 240 -63.84 9.83 -50.75
CA LEU A 240 -63.01 10.99 -50.35
C LEU A 240 -63.15 11.30 -48.84
N GLU A 241 -64.36 11.21 -48.28
CA GLU A 241 -64.59 11.35 -46.84
C GLU A 241 -63.85 10.28 -46.02
N ASN A 242 -63.85 9.03 -46.51
CA ASN A 242 -63.12 7.94 -45.86
C ASN A 242 -61.60 8.16 -45.90
N LEU A 243 -61.10 8.71 -47.02
CA LEU A 243 -59.70 9.05 -47.22
C LEU A 243 -59.26 10.20 -46.28
N GLN A 244 -60.10 11.21 -46.12
CA GLN A 244 -59.88 12.32 -45.18
C GLN A 244 -59.84 11.82 -43.73
N ARG A 245 -60.72 10.89 -43.35
CA ARG A 245 -60.71 10.25 -42.03
C ARG A 245 -59.44 9.43 -41.80
N LEU A 246 -59.02 8.64 -42.78
CA LEU A 246 -57.74 7.90 -42.73
C LEU A 246 -56.54 8.84 -42.58
N ALA A 247 -56.54 9.97 -43.28
CA ALA A 247 -55.53 11.02 -43.16
C ALA A 247 -55.47 11.64 -41.76
N GLN A 248 -56.62 11.94 -41.16
CA GLN A 248 -56.68 12.48 -39.81
C GLN A 248 -56.23 11.47 -38.75
N ASN A 249 -56.63 10.21 -38.87
CA ASN A 249 -56.22 9.15 -37.93
C ASN A 249 -54.71 8.90 -37.99
N ALA A 250 -54.15 8.81 -39.20
CA ALA A 250 -52.71 8.70 -39.42
C ALA A 250 -51.93 9.86 -38.80
N LEU A 251 -52.40 11.11 -38.98
CA LEU A 251 -51.81 12.30 -38.38
C LEU A 251 -51.87 12.27 -36.84
N ALA A 252 -52.96 11.76 -36.27
CA ALA A 252 -53.12 11.63 -34.82
C ALA A 252 -52.17 10.57 -34.24
N GLU A 253 -52.06 9.40 -34.88
CA GLU A 253 -51.14 8.32 -34.50
C GLU A 253 -49.68 8.81 -34.53
N MET A 254 -49.30 9.51 -35.60
CA MET A 254 -48.00 10.15 -35.79
C MET A 254 -47.68 11.16 -34.69
N ARG A 255 -48.62 12.06 -34.39
CA ARG A 255 -48.44 13.04 -33.31
C ARG A 255 -48.23 12.33 -31.97
N ARG A 256 -49.05 11.32 -31.65
CA ARG A 256 -48.95 10.57 -30.39
C ARG A 256 -47.58 9.91 -30.21
N HIS A 257 -47.03 9.31 -31.27
CA HIS A 257 -45.70 8.71 -31.21
C HIS A 257 -44.57 9.73 -31.08
N ILE A 258 -44.65 10.88 -31.77
CA ILE A 258 -43.67 11.97 -31.62
C ILE A 258 -43.68 12.54 -30.19
N THR A 259 -44.86 12.68 -29.56
CA THR A 259 -44.94 13.17 -28.18
C THR A 259 -44.30 12.21 -27.18
N GLN A 260 -44.28 10.90 -27.46
CA GLN A 260 -43.60 9.90 -26.62
C GLN A 260 -42.07 9.93 -26.77
N LEU A 261 -41.55 10.54 -27.84
CA LEU A 261 -40.12 10.62 -28.14
C LEU A 261 -39.45 11.91 -27.64
N HIS A 262 -40.23 12.90 -27.25
CA HIS A 262 -39.70 14.04 -26.50
C HIS A 262 -39.64 13.65 -25.02
N PRO A 263 -38.43 13.49 -24.43
CA PRO A 263 -38.33 13.35 -22.99
C PRO A 263 -38.94 14.60 -22.36
N LYS A 264 -39.71 14.42 -21.27
CA LYS A 264 -39.97 15.52 -20.35
C LYS A 264 -38.61 16.01 -19.87
N SER A 265 -38.23 17.18 -20.35
CA SER A 265 -37.18 17.98 -19.74
C SER A 265 -37.71 18.42 -18.36
N ASP A 266 -37.35 17.65 -17.33
CA ASP A 266 -37.32 18.14 -15.94
C ASP A 266 -35.98 18.85 -15.68
#